data_AF-M0LR38-F1
#
_entry.id   AF-M0LR38-F1
#
_cell.length_a   1.000
_cell.length_b   1.000
_cell.length_c   1.000
_cell.angle_alpha   90.00
_cell.angle_beta   90.00
_cell.angle_gamma   90.00
#
_symmetry.space_group_name_H-M   'P 1'
#
loop_
_entity.id
_entity.type
_entity.pdbx_description
1 polymer ?
#
loop_
_entity_poly.entity_id
_entity_poly.type
_entity_poly.pdbx_seq_one_letter_code
_entity_poly.pdbx_strand_id
1 'polypeptide(L)'
;MSCHEIEALRLGLITVLGVGDDSDREHARQELEGHLEGPIEGLVEADSLAEIERHLDAALVDLESDLAAMEADDPAYDYTRGRLLELRNAERAVKRLRTQGESVVDGLGEAHDALHETFPVEE
;
A
#
# COMPACT_ATOMS: atom_id res chain seq x y z
N MET A 1 18.45 -8.32 -8.41
CA MET A 1 17.61 -7.13 -8.66
C MET A 1 16.23 -7.48 -8.16
N SER A 2 15.88 -7.03 -6.96
CA SER A 2 14.63 -7.37 -6.28
C SER A 2 13.77 -6.12 -6.13
N CYS A 3 12.46 -6.33 -6.03
CA CYS A 3 11.45 -5.28 -5.84
C CYS A 3 10.71 -5.50 -4.51
N HIS A 4 11.46 -5.54 -3.41
CA HIS A 4 10.94 -5.85 -2.08
C HIS A 4 9.84 -4.85 -1.65
N GLU A 5 9.92 -3.59 -2.05
CA GLU A 5 8.90 -2.59 -1.74
C GLU A 5 7.54 -2.93 -2.39
N ILE A 6 7.57 -3.48 -3.62
CA ILE A 6 6.36 -3.90 -4.34
C ILE A 6 5.78 -5.16 -3.71
N GLU A 7 6.62 -6.14 -3.36
CA GLU A 7 6.14 -7.38 -2.73
C GLU A 7 5.62 -7.14 -1.32
N ALA A 8 6.28 -6.28 -0.54
CA ALA A 8 5.81 -5.86 0.77
C ALA A 8 4.48 -5.10 0.69
N LEU A 9 4.34 -4.16 -0.26
CA LEU A 9 3.07 -3.49 -0.51
C LEU A 9 1.96 -4.48 -0.89
N ARG A 10 2.26 -5.45 -1.76
CA ARG A 10 1.30 -6.50 -2.15
C ARG A 10 0.85 -7.30 -0.94
N LEU A 11 1.79 -7.76 -0.10
CA LEU A 11 1.48 -8.53 1.11
C LEU A 11 0.65 -7.71 2.11
N GLY A 12 1.03 -6.45 2.35
CA GLY A 12 0.27 -5.54 3.20
C GLY A 12 -1.17 -5.34 2.70
N LEU A 13 -1.36 -5.12 1.40
CA LEU A 13 -2.70 -4.97 0.81
C LEU A 13 -3.53 -6.26 0.88
N ILE A 14 -2.92 -7.43 0.70
CA ILE A 14 -3.58 -8.73 0.90
C ILE A 14 -4.15 -8.85 2.31
N THR A 15 -3.37 -8.42 3.32
CA THR A 15 -3.79 -8.43 4.73
C THR A 15 -4.89 -7.41 4.99
N VAL A 16 -4.65 -6.13 4.65
CA VAL A 16 -5.58 -5.01 4.92
C VAL A 16 -6.93 -5.19 4.21
N LEU A 17 -6.93 -5.71 2.98
CA LEU A 17 -8.16 -5.91 2.21
C LEU A 17 -8.82 -7.26 2.50
N GLY A 18 -8.16 -8.15 3.24
CA GLY A 18 -8.64 -9.50 3.51
C GLY A 18 -8.83 -10.33 2.24
N VAL A 19 -8.00 -10.12 1.21
CA VAL A 19 -8.02 -10.84 -0.07
C VAL A 19 -6.86 -11.82 -0.19
N GLY A 20 -6.76 -12.58 -1.28
CA GLY A 20 -5.64 -13.50 -1.56
C GLY A 20 -5.68 -14.80 -0.75
N ASP A 21 -4.94 -15.80 -1.22
CA ASP A 21 -4.83 -17.12 -0.58
C ASP A 21 -3.55 -17.28 0.27
N ASP A 22 -3.39 -18.42 0.93
CA ASP A 22 -2.21 -18.69 1.76
C ASP A 22 -0.94 -18.84 0.92
N SER A 23 -1.06 -19.29 -0.33
CA SER A 23 0.08 -19.42 -1.25
C SER A 23 0.62 -18.06 -1.67
N ASP A 24 -0.28 -17.09 -1.91
CA ASP A 24 0.09 -15.70 -2.22
C ASP A 24 0.89 -15.07 -1.08
N ARG A 25 0.48 -15.33 0.17
CA ARG A 25 1.15 -14.83 1.37
C ARG A 25 2.50 -15.49 1.60
N GLU A 26 2.56 -16.81 1.44
CA GLU A 26 3.79 -17.58 1.63
C GLU A 26 4.86 -17.20 0.60
N HIS A 27 4.46 -17.05 -0.66
CA HIS A 27 5.34 -16.57 -1.73
C HIS A 27 5.94 -15.20 -1.38
N ALA A 28 5.09 -14.25 -1.00
CA ALA A 28 5.52 -12.90 -0.65
C ALA A 28 6.51 -12.91 0.53
N ARG A 29 6.24 -13.72 1.56
CA ARG A 29 7.12 -13.83 2.73
C ARG A 29 8.48 -14.43 2.39
N GLN A 30 8.53 -15.43 1.50
CA GLN A 30 9.80 -16.01 1.06
C GLN A 30 10.65 -15.01 0.27
N GLU A 31 10.03 -14.20 -0.61
CA GLU A 31 10.73 -13.14 -1.35
C GLU A 31 11.23 -11.99 -0.46
N LEU A 32 10.68 -11.86 0.76
CA LEU A 32 11.03 -10.83 1.74
C LEU A 32 11.95 -11.33 2.86
N GLU A 33 12.28 -12.63 2.89
CA GLU A 33 13.10 -13.20 3.95
C GLU A 33 14.48 -12.53 4.01
N GLY A 34 14.86 -12.00 5.18
CA GLY A 34 16.11 -11.26 5.37
C GLY A 34 16.09 -9.80 4.88
N HIS A 35 14.93 -9.31 4.44
CA HIS A 35 14.73 -7.95 3.91
C HIS A 35 13.63 -7.15 4.64
N LEU A 36 13.09 -7.67 5.74
CA LEU A 36 12.10 -7.00 6.58
C LEU A 36 12.78 -5.98 7.50
N GLU A 37 13.06 -4.80 6.95
CA GLU A 37 13.59 -3.67 7.72
C GLU A 37 12.94 -2.36 7.28
N GLY A 38 12.81 -1.41 8.22
CA GLY A 38 12.38 -0.06 7.92
C GLY A 38 10.99 0.00 7.25
N PRO A 39 10.83 0.76 6.15
CA PRO A 39 9.55 0.87 5.45
C PRO A 39 9.01 -0.45 4.88
N ILE A 40 9.89 -1.42 4.56
CA ILE A 40 9.47 -2.72 4.01
C ILE A 40 8.74 -3.52 5.08
N GLU A 41 9.30 -3.62 6.28
CA GLU A 41 8.65 -4.25 7.43
C GLU A 41 7.32 -3.56 7.75
N GLY A 42 7.32 -2.22 7.80
CA GLY A 42 6.12 -1.44 8.05
C GLY A 42 5.00 -1.65 7.02
N LEU A 43 5.33 -1.87 5.74
CA LEU A 43 4.34 -2.21 4.71
C LEU A 43 3.72 -3.60 4.96
N VAL A 44 4.51 -4.57 5.39
CA VAL A 44 4.05 -5.95 5.65
C VAL A 44 3.14 -6.01 6.89
N GLU A 45 3.48 -5.24 7.93
CA GLU A 45 2.78 -5.25 9.22
C GLU A 45 1.61 -4.27 9.30
N ALA A 46 1.38 -3.46 8.27
CA ALA A 46 0.32 -2.47 8.26
C ALA A 46 -1.08 -3.07 8.46
N ASP A 47 -1.85 -2.50 9.40
CA ASP A 47 -3.21 -2.95 9.72
C ASP A 47 -4.30 -2.10 9.03
N SER A 48 -3.91 -1.05 8.31
CA SER A 48 -4.87 -0.23 7.55
C SER A 48 -4.25 0.43 6.33
N LEU A 49 -5.11 0.86 5.38
CA LEU A 49 -4.69 1.61 4.20
C LEU A 49 -3.92 2.90 4.56
N ALA A 50 -4.26 3.52 5.70
CA ALA A 50 -3.55 4.71 6.18
C ALA A 50 -2.11 4.39 6.60
N GLU A 51 -1.85 3.20 7.15
CA GLU A 51 -0.49 2.80 7.51
C GLU A 51 0.30 2.40 6.26
N ILE A 52 -0.33 1.67 5.33
CA ILE A 52 0.22 1.37 4.01
C ILE A 52 0.71 2.64 3.33
N GLU A 53 -0.10 3.70 3.28
CA GLU A 53 0.30 4.98 2.68
C GLU A 53 1.52 5.59 3.36
N ARG A 54 1.58 5.59 4.71
CA ARG A 54 2.73 6.15 5.45
C ARG A 54 4.02 5.38 5.16
N HIS A 55 3.97 4.06 5.18
CA HIS A 55 5.15 3.23 4.93
C HIS A 55 5.56 3.24 3.45
N LEU A 56 4.59 3.32 2.53
CA LEU A 56 4.86 3.47 1.10
C LEU A 56 5.53 4.81 0.78
N ASP A 57 5.08 5.91 1.40
CA ASP A 57 5.71 7.22 1.26
C ASP A 57 7.17 7.19 1.77
N ALA A 58 7.43 6.49 2.88
CA ALA A 58 8.79 6.32 3.39
C ALA A 58 9.68 5.47 2.46
N ALA A 59 9.15 4.35 1.94
CA ALA A 59 9.86 3.50 0.98
C ALA A 59 10.20 4.26 -0.32
N LEU A 60 9.30 5.14 -0.78
CA LEU A 60 9.53 6.01 -1.92
C LEU A 60 10.65 7.02 -1.67
N VAL A 61 10.72 7.62 -0.48
CA VAL A 61 11.78 8.55 -0.11
C VAL A 61 13.14 7.85 -0.09
N ASP A 62 13.21 6.64 0.50
CA ASP A 62 14.45 5.86 0.52
C ASP A 62 14.90 5.51 -0.90
N LEU A 63 13.99 5.04 -1.75
CA LEU A 63 14.30 4.70 -3.14
C LEU A 63 14.71 5.91 -3.99
N GLU A 64 14.12 7.08 -3.73
CA GLU A 64 14.52 8.34 -4.37
C GLU A 64 15.92 8.78 -3.93
N SER A 65 16.24 8.62 -2.65
CA SER A 65 17.56 8.89 -2.11
C SER A 65 18.61 7.97 -2.73
N ASP A 66 18.32 6.67 -2.83
CA ASP A 66 19.20 5.69 -3.46
C ASP A 66 19.46 6.04 -4.92
N LEU A 67 18.40 6.34 -5.70
CA LEU A 67 18.54 6.71 -7.10
C LEU A 67 19.34 8.00 -7.28
N ALA A 68 19.15 8.99 -6.40
CA ALA A 68 19.88 10.26 -6.45
C ALA A 68 21.38 10.10 -6.13
N ALA A 69 21.76 9.04 -5.40
CA ALA A 69 23.15 8.71 -5.09
C ALA A 69 23.83 7.84 -6.18
N MET A 70 23.07 7.31 -7.14
CA MET A 70 23.61 6.48 -8.22
C MET A 70 24.25 7.34 -9.33
N GLU A 71 25.38 6.85 -9.85
CA GLU A 71 25.97 7.39 -11.08
C GLU A 71 25.11 7.02 -12.29
N ALA A 72 25.06 7.91 -13.29
CA ALA A 72 24.21 7.72 -14.45
C ALA A 72 24.62 6.54 -15.36
N ASP A 73 25.85 6.05 -15.21
CA ASP A 73 26.38 4.88 -15.92
C ASP A 73 26.34 3.59 -15.08
N ASP A 74 25.79 3.63 -13.86
CA ASP A 74 25.55 2.44 -13.06
C ASP A 74 24.61 1.48 -13.81
N PRO A 75 24.98 0.21 -14.03
CA PRO A 75 24.13 -0.78 -14.70
C PRO A 75 22.75 -0.98 -14.06
N ALA A 76 22.58 -0.63 -12.78
CA ALA A 76 21.32 -0.71 -12.06
C ALA A 76 20.45 0.55 -12.20
N TYR A 77 20.99 1.67 -12.68
CA TYR A 77 20.32 2.98 -12.68
C TYR A 77 18.92 2.94 -13.33
N ASP A 78 18.84 2.42 -14.56
CA ASP A 78 17.57 2.37 -15.30
C ASP A 78 16.54 1.45 -14.65
N TYR A 79 16.99 0.35 -14.04
CA TYR A 79 16.10 -0.54 -13.31
C TYR A 79 15.58 0.12 -12.02
N THR A 80 16.45 0.75 -11.23
CA THR A 80 16.06 1.47 -10.01
C THR A 80 15.07 2.60 -10.33
N ARG A 81 15.31 3.33 -11.42
CA ARG A 81 14.39 4.35 -11.92
C ARG A 81 13.04 3.77 -12.34
N GLY A 82 13.04 2.61 -13.01
CA GLY A 82 11.82 1.89 -13.36
C GLY A 82 11.04 1.42 -12.12
N ARG A 83 11.75 0.87 -11.12
CA ARG A 83 11.17 0.47 -9.83
C ARG A 83 10.51 1.65 -9.13
N LEU A 84 11.17 2.81 -9.10
CA LEU A 84 10.61 4.04 -8.52
C LEU A 84 9.32 4.47 -9.24
N LEU A 85 9.31 4.42 -10.57
CA LEU A 85 8.12 4.75 -11.36
C LEU A 85 6.93 3.85 -11.00
N GLU A 86 7.16 2.53 -10.90
CA GLU A 86 6.10 1.59 -10.55
C GLU A 86 5.61 1.77 -9.11
N LEU A 87 6.51 2.05 -8.17
CA LEU A 87 6.12 2.31 -6.78
C LEU A 87 5.29 3.60 -6.65
N ARG A 88 5.62 4.65 -7.41
CA ARG A 88 4.81 5.89 -7.54
C ARG A 88 3.44 5.63 -8.18
N ASN A 89 3.35 4.70 -9.12
CA ASN A 89 2.07 4.29 -9.70
C ASN A 89 1.20 3.56 -8.66
N ALA A 90 1.81 2.69 -7.87
CA ALA A 90 1.15 1.99 -6.78
C ALA A 90 0.65 2.96 -5.69
N GLU A 91 1.45 3.95 -5.30
CA GLU A 91 1.05 5.03 -4.37
C GLU A 91 -0.24 5.72 -4.81
N ARG A 92 -0.32 6.11 -6.10
CA ARG A 92 -1.52 6.72 -6.66
C ARG A 92 -2.72 5.78 -6.65
N ALA A 93 -2.50 4.48 -6.83
CA ALA A 93 -3.56 3.48 -6.77
C ALA A 93 -4.10 3.32 -5.34
N VAL A 94 -3.22 3.25 -4.34
CA VAL A 94 -3.60 3.17 -2.92
C VAL A 94 -4.39 4.41 -2.50
N LYS A 95 -3.93 5.62 -2.88
CA LYS A 95 -4.64 6.88 -2.58
C LYS A 95 -6.06 6.92 -3.16
N ARG A 96 -6.24 6.41 -4.39
CA ARG A 96 -7.58 6.27 -4.99
C ARG A 96 -8.44 5.27 -4.24
N LEU A 97 -7.88 4.11 -3.86
CA LEU A 97 -8.59 3.09 -3.10
C LEU A 97 -9.06 3.63 -1.74
N ARG A 98 -8.20 4.37 -1.02
CA ARG A 98 -8.54 5.02 0.24
C ARG A 98 -9.69 6.00 0.06
N THR A 99 -9.57 6.91 -0.91
CA THR A 99 -10.61 7.92 -1.20
C THR A 99 -11.96 7.24 -1.52
N GLN A 100 -11.93 6.14 -2.27
CA GLN A 100 -13.13 5.36 -2.57
C GLN A 100 -13.71 4.70 -1.32
N GLY A 101 -12.87 4.15 -0.44
CA GLY A 101 -13.30 3.57 0.83
C GLY A 101 -13.97 4.59 1.74
N GLU A 102 -13.40 5.79 1.86
CA GLU A 102 -13.98 6.92 2.61
C GLU A 102 -15.37 7.27 2.07
N SER A 103 -15.53 7.39 0.75
CA SER A 103 -16.83 7.66 0.13
C SER A 103 -17.88 6.57 0.39
N VAL A 104 -17.49 5.30 0.49
CA VAL A 104 -18.42 4.21 0.83
C VAL A 104 -18.90 4.35 2.28
N VAL A 105 -18.00 4.69 3.21
CA VAL A 105 -18.34 4.90 4.62
C VAL A 105 -19.29 6.08 4.78
N ASP A 106 -19.02 7.21 4.11
CA ASP A 106 -19.87 8.39 4.14
C ASP A 106 -21.28 8.06 3.61
N GLY A 107 -21.36 7.35 2.48
CA GLY A 107 -22.64 6.93 1.89
C GLY A 107 -23.46 6.00 2.79
N LEU A 108 -22.80 5.16 3.61
CA LEU A 108 -23.50 4.35 4.61
C LEU A 108 -24.06 5.20 5.76
N GLY A 109 -23.35 6.26 6.16
CA GLY A 109 -23.84 7.25 7.12
C GLY A 109 -25.09 7.97 6.62
N GLU A 110 -25.05 8.47 5.37
CA GLU A 110 -26.20 9.11 4.73
C GLU A 110 -27.41 8.16 4.63
N ALA A 111 -27.18 6.91 4.24
CA ALA A 111 -28.24 5.91 4.16
C ALA A 111 -28.84 5.57 5.53
N HIS A 112 -28.01 5.49 6.57
CA HIS A 112 -28.47 5.31 7.95
C HIS A 112 -29.39 6.45 8.40
N ASP A 113 -28.99 7.70 8.15
CA ASP A 113 -29.76 8.88 8.53
C ASP A 113 -31.09 8.95 7.76
N ALA A 114 -31.04 8.67 6.45
CA ALA A 114 -32.23 8.62 5.61
C ALA A 114 -33.25 7.55 6.07
N LEU A 115 -32.78 6.41 6.59
CA LEU A 115 -33.67 5.39 7.16
C LEU A 115 -34.41 5.90 8.40
N HIS A 116 -33.70 6.57 9.31
CA HIS A 116 -34.30 7.14 10.52
C HIS A 116 -35.25 8.30 10.21
N GLU A 117 -34.95 9.11 9.19
CA GLU A 117 -35.86 10.15 8.71
C GLU A 117 -37.13 9.57 8.08
N THR A 118 -36.99 8.50 7.29
CA THR A 118 -38.11 7.88 6.57
C THR A 118 -39.02 7.06 7.49
N PHE A 119 -38.43 6.38 8.48
CA PHE A 119 -39.12 5.49 9.41
C PHE A 119 -38.83 5.90 10.86
N PRO A 120 -39.38 7.03 11.33
CA PRO A 120 -39.16 7.49 12.69
C PRO A 120 -39.74 6.51 13.71
N VAL A 121 -38.99 6.23 14.76
CA VAL A 121 -39.46 5.50 15.95
C VAL A 121 -39.93 6.52 16.96
N GLU A 122 -41.21 6.42 17.38
CA GLU A 122 -41.74 7.20 18.50
C GLU A 122 -41.17 6.62 19.82
N GLU A 123 -40.63 7.49 20.69
CA GLU A 123 -40.26 7.11 22.08
C GLU A 123 -41.48 6.71 22.92
#